data_AF-A0A522W5F0-F1
#
_entry.id   AF-A0A522W5F0-F1
#
_cell.length_a   1.000
_cell.length_b   1.000
_cell.length_c   1.000
_cell.angle_alpha   90.00
_cell.angle_beta   90.00
_cell.angle_gamma   90.00
#
_symmetry.space_group_name_H-M   'P 1'
#
loop_
_entity.id
_entity.type
_entity.pdbx_description
1 polymer ?
#
loop_
_entity_poly.entity_id
_entity_poly.type
_entity_poly.pdbx_seq_one_letter_code
_entity_poly.pdbx_strand_id
1 'polypeptide(L)' 'MSDVYPIPAETAKNALIDEKTYTEWYDRSIKDPEGFWGEHGKRVDWIKP' A
#
# COMPACT_ATOMS: atom_id res chain seq x y z
N MET A 1 -1.34 26.88 8.55
CA MET A 1 -0.23 25.91 8.56
C MET A 1 -0.84 24.59 8.93
N SER A 2 -0.68 23.55 8.11
CA SER A 2 -1.21 22.22 8.41
C SER A 2 -0.30 21.57 9.46
N ASP A 3 -0.82 21.34 10.65
CA ASP A 3 -0.15 20.54 11.67
C ASP A 3 0.06 19.12 11.15
N VAL A 4 1.32 18.69 11.12
CA VAL A 4 1.70 17.32 10.78
C VAL A 4 1.82 16.55 12.08
N TYR A 5 0.97 15.54 12.25
CA TYR A 5 0.98 14.68 13.43
C TYR A 5 1.84 13.44 13.15
N PRO A 6 2.87 13.18 13.99
CA PRO A 6 3.69 11.99 13.82
C PRO A 6 2.86 10.73 14.11
N ILE A 7 3.22 9.64 13.43
CA ILE A 7 2.58 8.34 13.64
C ILE A 7 3.01 7.82 15.02
N PRO A 8 2.08 7.43 15.90
CA PRO A 8 2.43 6.83 17.18
C PRO A 8 3.24 5.53 16.99
N ALA A 9 4.22 5.29 17.87
CA ALA A 9 5.12 4.14 17.75
C ALA A 9 4.39 2.78 17.75
N GLU A 10 3.30 2.65 18.52
CA GLU A 10 2.48 1.44 18.52
C GLU A 10 1.79 1.20 17.18
N THR A 11 1.32 2.27 16.52
CA THR A 11 0.74 2.18 15.18
C THR A 11 1.81 1.81 14.16
N ALA A 12 2.97 2.48 14.20
CA ALA A 12 4.07 2.21 13.27
C ALA A 12 4.57 0.76 13.36
N LYS A 13 4.56 0.15 14.56
CA LYS A 13 4.96 -1.24 14.77
C LYS A 13 3.97 -2.25 14.17
N ASN A 14 2.68 -1.93 14.18
CA ASN A 14 1.62 -2.84 13.75
C ASN A 14 1.13 -2.57 12.32
N ALA A 15 1.59 -1.48 11.70
CA ALA A 15 1.23 -1.13 10.33
C ALA A 15 1.76 -2.19 9.35
N LEU A 16 0.96 -2.48 8.32
CA LEU A 16 1.32 -3.46 7.29
C LEU A 16 2.36 -2.94 6.31
N ILE A 17 2.49 -1.61 6.21
CA ILE A 17 3.45 -0.91 5.36
C ILE A 17 3.95 0.35 6.07
N ASP A 18 5.15 0.79 5.70
CA ASP A 18 5.75 2.06 6.10
C ASP A 18 5.80 3.07 4.94
N GLU A 19 6.36 4.26 5.18
CA GLU A 19 6.46 5.35 4.19
C GLU A 19 7.20 4.94 2.91
N LYS A 20 8.31 4.20 3.06
CA LYS A 20 9.10 3.75 1.91
C LYS A 20 8.29 2.77 1.08
N THR A 21 7.70 1.77 1.73
CA THR A 21 6.87 0.77 1.07
C THR A 21 5.69 1.42 0.35
N TYR A 22 5.01 2.38 1.00
CA TYR A 22 3.93 3.15 0.37
C TYR A 22 4.39 3.87 -0.89
N THR A 23 5.52 4.57 -0.82
CA THR A 23 6.05 5.36 -1.94
C THR A 23 6.40 4.45 -3.13
N GLU A 24 7.07 3.32 -2.87
CA GLU A 24 7.43 2.33 -3.89
C GLU A 24 6.20 1.68 -4.52
N TRP A 25 5.22 1.27 -3.70
CA TRP A 25 4.00 0.65 -4.18
C TRP A 25 3.13 1.63 -4.96
N TYR A 26 3.05 2.88 -4.52
CA TYR A 26 2.32 3.92 -5.24
C TYR A 26 2.94 4.16 -6.62
N ASP A 27 4.26 4.32 -6.70
CA ASP A 27 4.98 4.48 -7.97
C ASP A 27 4.73 3.29 -8.91
N ARG A 28 4.83 2.06 -8.40
CA ARG A 28 4.54 0.83 -9.17
C ARG A 28 3.07 0.78 -9.62
N SER A 29 2.12 1.15 -8.77
CA SER A 29 0.69 1.14 -9.10
C SER A 29 0.33 2.06 -10.27
N ILE A 30 1.12 3.11 -10.49
CA ILE A 30 0.94 4.05 -11.59
C ILE A 30 1.75 3.64 -12.83
N LYS A 31 3.00 3.18 -12.67
CA LYS A 31 3.87 2.81 -13.79
C LYS A 31 3.55 1.44 -14.40
N ASP A 32 3.13 0.49 -13.59
CA ASP A 32 2.76 -0.87 -13.97
C ASP A 32 1.44 -1.27 -13.29
N PRO A 33 0.31 -0.66 -13.70
CA PRO A 33 -0.98 -0.89 -13.06
C PRO A 33 -1.46 -2.34 -13.20
N GLU A 34 -1.22 -2.97 -14.36
CA GLU A 34 -1.65 -4.36 -14.61
C GLU A 34 -0.89 -5.35 -13.73
N GLY A 35 0.45 -5.21 -13.63
CA GLY A 35 1.26 -6.06 -12.78
C GLY A 35 0.97 -5.85 -11.29
N PHE A 36 0.84 -4.59 -10.85
CA PHE A 36 0.55 -4.27 -9.45
C PHE A 36 -0.84 -4.77 -9.02
N TRP A 37 -1.90 -4.35 -9.73
CA TRP A 37 -3.26 -4.71 -9.35
C TRP A 37 -3.59 -6.18 -9.64
N GLY A 38 -2.97 -6.80 -10.64
CA GLY A 38 -3.10 -8.23 -10.90
C GLY A 38 -2.47 -9.09 -9.78
N GLU A 39 -1.41 -8.62 -9.13
CA GLU A 39 -0.83 -9.27 -7.95
C GLU A 39 -1.73 -9.08 -6.72
N HIS A 40 -2.11 -7.82 -6.43
CA HIS A 40 -2.94 -7.50 -5.27
C HIS A 40 -4.38 -8.03 -5.37
N GLY A 41 -4.91 -8.25 -6.58
CA GLY A 41 -6.24 -8.80 -6.82
C GLY A 41 -6.38 -10.28 -6.43
N LYS A 42 -5.27 -11.02 -6.34
CA LYS A 42 -5.25 -12.46 -5.97
C LYS A 42 -5.63 -12.73 -4.52
N ARG A 43 -5.66 -11.70 -3.67
CA ARG A 43 -6.10 -11.82 -2.27
C ARG A 43 -7.62 -11.98 -2.11
N VAL A 44 -8.36 -11.82 -3.20
CA VAL A 44 -9.82 -11.97 -3.25
C VAL A 44 -10.12 -13.29 -3.94
N ASP A 45 -11.04 -14.07 -3.35
CA ASP A 45 -11.59 -15.25 -4.01
C ASP A 45 -12.62 -14.84 -5.06
N TRP A 46 -12.21 -14.87 -6.32
CA TRP A 46 -13.07 -14.56 -7.44
C TRP A 46 -13.88 -15.79 -7.88
N ILE A 47 -15.18 -15.60 -8.13
CA ILE A 47 -16.05 -16.66 -8.65
C ILE A 47 -15.66 -17.05 -10.09
N LYS A 48 -15.19 -16.08 -10.86
CA LYS A 48 -14.48 -16.28 -12.13
C LYS A 48 -13.29 -15.31 -12.14
N PRO A 49 -12.08 -15.77 -12.48
CA PRO A 49 -10.94 -14.90 -12.61
C PRO A 49 -11.15 -13.86 -13.73
#